data_AF-A0A9E5VQW7-F1
#
_entry.id   AF-A0A9E5VQW7-F1
#
_cell.length_a   1.000
_cell.length_b   1.000
_cell.length_c   1.000
_cell.angle_alpha   90.00
_cell.angle_beta   90.00
_cell.angle_gamma   90.00
#
_symmetry.space_group_name_H-M   'P 1'
#
loop_
_entity.id
_entity.type
_entity.pdbx_description
1 polymer ?
#
loop_
_entity_poly.entity_id
_entity_poly.type
_entity_poly.pdbx_seq_one_letter_code
_entity_poly.pdbx_strand_id
1 'polypeptide(L)' 'MSDYIDKCNCYIHSLKQDENHVLGEATILKRLGDNDYLADYNGVKCHAIFNPFVGRYFVDDKYGVIHDSRPHELGR' A
#
# COMPACT_ATOMS: atom_id res chain seq x y z
N MET A 1 7.72 13.64 -14.67
CA MET A 1 6.46 13.98 -13.99
C MET A 1 6.11 12.77 -13.16
N SER A 2 6.09 12.89 -11.82
CA SER A 2 5.97 11.70 -10.97
C SER A 2 4.57 11.09 -11.09
N ASP A 3 4.48 9.84 -11.56
CA ASP A 3 3.24 9.09 -11.80
C ASP A 3 2.61 8.55 -10.51
N TYR A 4 2.36 9.40 -9.51
CA TYR A 4 1.65 9.02 -8.29
C TYR A 4 0.36 9.83 -8.12
N ILE A 5 -0.70 9.16 -7.65
CA ILE A 5 -2.00 9.78 -7.36
C ILE A 5 -1.84 10.80 -6.24
N ASP A 6 -1.24 10.39 -5.13
CA ASP A 6 -1.11 11.24 -3.95
C ASP A 6 0.02 10.77 -3.03
N LYS A 7 0.56 11.69 -2.22
CA LYS A 7 1.47 11.37 -1.13
C LYS A 7 0.84 11.85 0.17
N CYS A 8 0.50 10.93 1.06
CA CYS A 8 -0.33 11.25 2.21
C CYS A 8 -0.03 10.39 3.46
N ASN A 9 -0.54 10.86 4.60
CA ASN A 9 -0.43 10.14 5.87
C ASN A 9 -1.49 9.03 5.95
N CYS A 10 -1.04 7.80 5.82
CA CYS A 10 -1.84 6.58 5.80
C CYS A 10 -1.69 5.79 7.09
N TYR A 11 -2.65 4.92 7.41
CA TYR A 11 -2.47 3.93 8.46
C TYR A 11 -1.60 2.80 7.94
N ILE A 12 -0.43 2.60 8.55
CA ILE A 12 0.52 1.56 8.12
C ILE A 12 0.39 0.35 9.05
N HIS A 13 0.24 -0.85 8.47
CA HIS A 13 0.04 -2.06 9.25
C HIS A 13 1.19 -2.35 10.22
N SER A 14 2.44 -2.22 9.77
CA SER A 14 3.64 -2.46 10.60
C SER A 14 3.83 -1.44 11.72
N LEU A 15 3.27 -0.23 11.61
CA LEU A 15 3.38 0.81 12.65
C LEU A 15 2.35 0.65 13.77
N LYS A 16 1.39 -0.27 13.64
CA LYS A 16 0.36 -0.49 14.66
C LYS A 16 1.00 -0.84 16.01
N GLN A 17 0.73 -0.02 17.03
CA GLN A 17 1.20 -0.24 18.40
C GLN A 17 0.03 -0.74 19.25
N ASP A 18 0.16 -1.97 19.76
CA ASP A 18 -0.92 -2.69 20.43
C ASP A 18 -2.19 -2.74 19.55
N GLU A 19 -3.24 -2.01 19.95
CA GLU A 19 -4.50 -1.92 19.22
C GLU A 19 -4.67 -0.61 18.44
N ASN A 20 -3.75 0.34 18.60
CA ASN A 20 -3.87 1.68 18.01
C ASN A 20 -3.27 1.74 16.61
N HIS A 21 -4.04 2.25 15.65
CA HIS A 21 -3.56 2.51 14.30
C HIS A 21 -2.67 3.74 14.30
N VAL A 22 -1.46 3.60 13.75
CA VAL A 22 -0.47 4.67 13.68
C VAL A 22 -0.35 5.17 12.24
N LEU A 23 -0.21 6.48 12.11
CA LEU A 23 -0.04 7.13 10.82
C LEU A 23 1.43 7.11 10.39
N GLY A 24 1.65 6.78 9.13
CA GLY A 24 2.94 6.90 8.45
C GLY A 24 2.77 7.51 7.07
N GLU A 25 3.85 8.06 6.54
CA GLU A 25 3.86 8.62 5.19
C GLU A 25 3.98 7.50 4.16
N ALA A 26 3.07 7.47 3.18
CA ALA A 26 3.12 6.56 2.04
C ALA A 26 2.71 7.29 0.75
N THR A 27 3.09 6.75 -0.39
CA THR A 27 2.76 7.31 -1.70
C THR A 27 1.80 6.38 -2.42
N ILE A 28 0.60 6.87 -2.74
CA ILE A 28 -0.39 6.12 -3.52
C ILE A 28 -0.06 6.30 -5.00
N LEU A 29 0.29 5.20 -5.66
CA LEU A 29 0.76 5.21 -7.04
C LEU A 29 -0.39 5.13 -8.04
N LYS A 30 -1.27 4.13 -7.91
CA LYS A 30 -2.40 3.92 -8.83
C LYS A 30 -3.51 3.07 -8.20
N ARG A 31 -4.72 3.09 -8.77
CA ARG A 31 -5.80 2.15 -8.45
C ARG A 31 -5.59 0.84 -9.23
N LEU A 32 -5.63 -0.30 -8.54
CA LEU A 32 -5.49 -1.64 -9.12
C LEU A 32 -6.87 -2.27 -9.38
N GLY A 33 -7.83 -2.00 -8.51
CA GLY A 33 -9.15 -2.62 -8.56
C GLY A 33 -10.19 -1.87 -7.75
N ASP A 34 -11.25 -2.56 -7.34
CA ASP A 34 -12.28 -1.93 -6.53
C ASP A 34 -11.80 -1.70 -5.10
N ASN A 35 -11.75 -0.42 -4.69
CA ASN A 35 -11.12 0.05 -3.46
C ASN A 35 -9.71 -0.51 -3.17
N ASP A 36 -8.99 -0.98 -4.21
CA ASP A 36 -7.65 -1.54 -4.10
C ASP A 36 -6.65 -0.63 -4.83
N TYR A 37 -5.62 -0.22 -4.12
CA TYR A 37 -4.63 0.76 -4.55
C TYR A 37 -3.22 0.24 -4.36
N LEU A 38 -2.36 0.55 -5.32
CA LEU A 38 -0.93 0.35 -5.20
C LEU A 38 -0.34 1.50 -4.39
N ALA A 39 0.29 1.18 -3.26
CA ALA A 39 1.05 2.12 -2.46
C ALA A 39 2.54 1.78 -2.47
N ASP A 40 3.38 2.79 -2.35
CA ASP A 40 4.79 2.68 -2.01
C ASP A 40 4.99 3.18 -0.58
N TYR A 41 5.48 2.29 0.27
CA TYR A 41 5.89 2.60 1.63
C TYR A 41 7.36 2.23 1.80
N ASN A 42 8.23 3.22 1.99
CA ASN A 42 9.68 3.03 2.11
C ASN A 42 10.31 2.19 0.96
N GLY A 43 9.82 2.36 -0.27
CA GLY A 43 10.29 1.60 -1.44
C GLY A 43 9.70 0.20 -1.57
N VAL A 44 8.79 -0.20 -0.67
CA VAL A 44 8.05 -1.46 -0.73
C VAL A 44 6.69 -1.18 -1.36
N LYS A 45 6.42 -1.85 -2.49
CA LYS A 45 5.11 -1.81 -3.14
C LYS A 45 4.15 -2.72 -2.41
N CYS A 46 2.99 -2.20 -2.05
CA CYS A 46 1.99 -2.90 -1.28
C CYS A 46 0.57 -2.50 -1.68
N HIS A 47 -0.40 -3.32 -1.28
CA HIS A 47 -1.82 -3.02 -1.40
C HIS A 47 -2.27 -2.03 -0.33
N ALA A 48 -3.19 -1.15 -0.72
CA ALA A 48 -3.82 -0.19 0.16
C ALA A 48 -5.32 -0.08 -0.14
N ILE A 49 -6.11 0.12 0.92
CA ILE A 49 -7.56 0.31 0.81
C ILE A 49 -7.94 1.71 1.31
N PHE A 50 -8.86 2.39 0.63
CA PHE A 50 -9.35 3.69 1.07
C PHE A 50 -10.54 3.53 2.02
N ASN A 51 -10.49 4.20 3.16
CA ASN A 51 -11.63 4.28 4.08
C ASN A 51 -12.29 5.67 3.97
N PRO A 52 -13.49 5.76 3.38
CA PRO A 52 -14.17 7.05 3.17
C PRO A 52 -14.68 7.70 4.46
N PHE A 53 -14.85 6.94 5.55
CA PHE A 53 -15.33 7.50 6.82
C PHE A 53 -14.28 8.34 7.53
N VAL A 54 -13.00 7.97 7.41
CA VAL A 54 -11.86 8.70 7.98
C VAL A 54 -11.07 9.48 6.93
N GLY A 55 -11.37 9.28 5.65
CA GLY A 55 -10.71 9.93 4.52
C GLY A 55 -9.24 9.54 4.38
N ARG A 56 -8.86 8.30 4.71
CA ARG A 56 -7.46 7.83 4.70
C ARG A 56 -7.31 6.43 4.13
N TYR A 57 -6.11 6.16 3.63
CA TYR A 57 -5.71 4.83 3.19
C TYR A 57 -5.18 3.99 4.37
N PHE A 58 -5.46 2.70 4.30
CA PHE A 58 -4.85 1.65 5.10
C PHE A 58 -3.91 0.87 4.22
N VAL A 59 -2.61 0.97 4.50
CA VAL A 59 -1.53 0.33 3.75
C VAL A 59 -1.14 -0.96 4.44
N ASP A 60 -1.25 -2.09 3.74
CA ASP A 60 -0.84 -3.40 4.23
C ASP A 60 0.56 -3.72 3.73
N ASP A 61 1.56 -3.18 4.42
CA ASP A 61 2.98 -3.40 4.14
C ASP A 61 3.50 -4.75 4.67
N LYS A 62 2.65 -5.57 5.30
CA LYS A 62 3.05 -6.84 5.91
C LYS A 62 2.56 -8.03 5.10
N TYR A 63 1.28 -8.08 4.79
CA TYR A 63 0.66 -9.18 4.04
C TYR A 63 0.29 -8.77 2.62
N GLY A 64 0.10 -7.48 2.39
CA GLY A 64 -0.23 -6.90 1.08
C GLY A 64 0.99 -6.55 0.22
N VAL A 65 2.19 -7.04 0.54
CA VAL A 65 3.41 -6.73 -0.23
C VAL A 65 3.37 -7.38 -1.61
N ILE A 66 3.51 -6.56 -2.65
CA ILE A 66 3.54 -7.00 -4.04
C ILE A 66 4.98 -7.32 -4.41
N HIS A 67 5.24 -8.60 -4.61
CA HIS A 67 6.51 -9.07 -5.13
C HIS A 67 6.42 -9.03 -6.64
N ASP A 68 7.40 -8.37 -7.28
CA ASP A 68 7.62 -8.48 -8.72
C ASP A 68 7.97 -9.94 -9.01
N SER A 69 6.94 -10.74 -9.23
CA SER A 69 7.09 -12.11 -9.69
C SER A 69 7.62 -11.99 -11.09
N ARG A 70 8.96 -12.03 -11.22
CA ARG A 70 9.55 -12.53 -12.47
C ARG A 70 8.77 -13.81 -12.78
N PRO A 71 8.17 -13.95 -13.97
CA PRO A 71 7.55 -15.21 -14.33
C PRO A 71 8.66 -16.24 -14.17
N HIS A 72 8.55 -17.10 -13.16
CA HIS A 72 9.41 -18.25 -13.10
C HIS A 72 9.00 -19.04 -14.33
N GLU A 73 9.83 -18.98 -15.37
CA GLU A 73 9.73 -19.83 -16.54
C GLU A 73 9.64 -21.25 -16.00
N LEU A 74 8.41 -21.79 -15.96
CA LEU A 74 8.14 -23.21 -15.75
C LEU A 74 8.61 -23.93 -17.02
N GLY A 75 9.93 -23.97 -17.17
CA GLY A 75 10.63 -24.88 -18.06
C GLY A 75 10.87 -26.18 -17.30
N ARG A 76 9.93 -27.12 -17.42
CA ARG A 76 10.16 -28.57 -17.60
C ARG A 76 8.84 -29.32 -17.65
#